data_AF-A0A7G2HKR7-F1
#
_entry.id   AF-A0A7G2HKR7-F1
#
_cell.length_a   1.000
_cell.length_b   1.000
_cell.length_c   1.000
_cell.angle_alpha   90.00
_cell.angle_beta   90.00
_cell.angle_gamma   90.00
#
_symmetry.space_group_name_H-M   'P 1'
#
loop_
_entity.id
_entity.type
_entity.pdbx_description
1 polymer ?
#
loop_
_entity_poly.entity_id
_entity_poly.type
_entity_poly.pdbx_seq_one_letter_code
_entity_poly.pdbx_strand_id
1 'polypeptide(L)'
;MKHTKYLLLLLTPTFLVYCSNITPKLENDTFIDALDKDLSENEKEKKMTVCFELTQKEFIEKRDVYQKIAASIKDKESITSNDALRALFHQNLITCYFNSNIKDINSVINRNIPKEGIAKMFTVSENTPLRFSSNQLKILERVISMSTKNTGKQISGGIAKQLSGFYGHLYFIFALLLIGVSFYFALDRLNKSIKGAKGKITKKNK
;
A
#
# COMPACT_ATOMS: atom_id res chain seq x y z
N MET A 1 -17.33 -33.42 39.45
CA MET A 1 -18.34 -32.66 38.68
C MET A 1 -17.57 -31.71 37.77
N LYS A 2 -17.42 -32.02 36.47
CA LYS A 2 -18.29 -31.61 35.34
C LYS A 2 -18.36 -30.07 35.25
N HIS A 3 -17.56 -29.43 34.39
CA HIS A 3 -17.76 -29.16 32.95
C HIS A 3 -18.35 -27.76 32.70
N THR A 4 -17.54 -26.88 32.11
CA THR A 4 -17.84 -25.79 31.14
C THR A 4 -16.49 -25.09 30.89
N LYS A 5 -15.63 -25.42 29.93
CA LYS A 5 -15.77 -25.57 28.47
C LYS A 5 -16.32 -24.30 27.78
N TYR A 6 -15.39 -23.59 27.12
CA TYR A 6 -15.54 -22.71 25.96
C TYR A 6 -16.41 -21.45 26.08
N LEU A 7 -15.74 -20.29 26.06
CA LEU A 7 -16.14 -19.23 25.14
C LEU A 7 -14.89 -18.48 24.65
N LEU A 8 -14.19 -19.11 23.68
CA LEU A 8 -13.39 -18.38 22.71
C LEU A 8 -14.36 -17.43 22.00
N LEU A 9 -14.33 -16.15 22.35
CA LEU A 9 -14.87 -15.09 21.51
C LEU A 9 -13.91 -14.90 20.34
N LEU A 10 -13.98 -15.83 19.40
CA LEU A 10 -13.55 -15.65 18.02
C LEU A 10 -14.44 -14.55 17.43
N LEU A 11 -14.01 -13.30 17.55
CA LEU A 11 -14.41 -12.24 16.64
C LEU A 11 -13.79 -12.55 15.28
N THR A 12 -14.37 -13.52 14.57
CA THR A 12 -14.21 -13.58 13.12
C THR A 12 -15.05 -12.43 12.56
N PRO A 13 -14.47 -11.44 11.87
CA PRO A 13 -15.26 -10.64 10.98
C PRO A 13 -15.69 -11.58 9.86
N THR A 14 -16.94 -12.04 9.94
CA THR A 14 -17.65 -12.61 8.80
C THR A 14 -17.78 -11.48 7.79
N PHE A 15 -16.74 -11.26 7.00
CA PHE A 15 -16.89 -10.74 5.65
C PHE A 15 -17.69 -11.79 4.88
N LEU A 16 -19.01 -11.73 5.04
CA LEU A 16 -19.94 -12.23 4.06
C LEU A 16 -19.65 -11.43 2.79
N VAL A 17 -18.76 -11.96 1.96
CA VAL A 17 -18.70 -11.64 0.54
C VAL A 17 -20.02 -12.16 -0.03
N TYR A 18 -21.05 -11.33 0.11
CA TYR A 18 -22.32 -11.52 -0.55
C TYR A 18 -22.06 -11.19 -2.03
N CYS A 19 -21.63 -12.19 -2.79
CA CYS A 19 -21.69 -12.17 -4.25
C CYS A 19 -23.17 -12.20 -4.63
N SER A 20 -23.87 -11.08 -4.46
CA SER A 20 -25.12 -10.87 -5.16
C SER A 20 -24.77 -10.78 -6.65
N ASN A 21 -25.42 -11.60 -7.47
CA ASN A 21 -25.56 -11.37 -8.91
C ASN A 21 -26.43 -10.11 -9.17
N ILE A 22 -26.04 -8.98 -8.59
CA ILE A 22 -26.53 -7.68 -9.01
C ILE A 22 -25.57 -7.28 -10.11
N THR A 23 -26.02 -7.41 -11.36
CA THR A 23 -25.36 -6.72 -12.47
C THR A 23 -25.26 -5.25 -12.05
N PRO A 24 -24.03 -4.70 -11.88
CA PRO A 24 -23.90 -3.32 -11.50
C PRO A 24 -24.59 -2.49 -12.57
N LYS A 25 -25.59 -1.71 -12.16
CA LYS A 25 -26.24 -0.73 -13.03
C LYS A 25 -25.10 0.11 -13.61
N LEU A 26 -24.95 0.14 -14.93
CA LEU A 26 -23.81 0.80 -15.57
C LEU A 26 -23.85 2.28 -15.17
N GLU A 27 -23.06 2.65 -14.16
CA GLU A 27 -23.03 4.01 -13.64
C GLU A 27 -22.36 4.89 -14.70
N ASN A 28 -23.11 5.84 -15.24
CA ASN A 28 -22.56 6.82 -16.17
C ASN A 28 -21.77 7.89 -15.39
N ASP A 29 -20.74 8.46 -16.01
CA ASP A 29 -19.92 9.55 -15.45
C ASP A 29 -20.78 10.71 -14.94
N THR A 30 -21.85 11.06 -15.66
CA THR A 30 -22.78 12.13 -15.24
C THR A 30 -23.47 11.83 -13.91
N PHE A 31 -23.80 10.57 -13.65
CA PHE A 31 -24.40 10.17 -12.38
C PHE A 31 -23.37 10.28 -11.25
N ILE A 32 -22.16 9.77 -11.46
CA ILE A 32 -21.09 9.79 -10.47
C ILE A 32 -20.65 11.24 -10.16
N ASP A 33 -20.55 12.09 -11.18
CA ASP A 33 -20.26 13.53 -11.03
C ASP A 33 -21.37 14.27 -10.28
N ALA A 34 -22.62 13.82 -10.39
CA ALA A 34 -23.73 14.43 -9.68
C ALA A 34 -23.68 14.17 -8.17
N LEU A 35 -22.98 13.11 -7.71
CA LEU A 35 -22.88 12.75 -6.29
C LEU A 35 -22.02 13.74 -5.47
N ASP A 36 -21.15 14.50 -6.12
CA ASP A 36 -20.31 15.52 -5.47
C ASP A 36 -20.45 16.92 -6.08
N LYS A 37 -21.49 17.15 -6.89
CA LYS A 37 -21.73 18.41 -7.61
C LYS A 37 -21.78 19.66 -6.72
N ASP A 38 -22.21 19.49 -5.47
CA ASP A 38 -22.38 20.59 -4.51
C ASP A 38 -21.06 21.00 -3.84
N LEU A 39 -19.97 20.26 -4.09
CA LEU A 39 -18.63 20.59 -3.62
C LEU A 39 -17.91 21.47 -4.64
N SER A 40 -17.21 22.49 -4.16
CA SER A 40 -16.24 23.22 -4.97
C SER A 40 -15.05 22.33 -5.36
N GLU A 41 -14.34 22.67 -6.44
CA GLU A 41 -13.15 21.93 -6.88
C GLU A 41 -12.10 21.78 -5.75
N ASN A 42 -11.90 22.82 -4.95
CA ASN A 42 -10.98 22.78 -3.80
C ASN A 42 -11.45 21.79 -2.73
N GLU A 43 -12.76 21.68 -2.49
CA GLU A 43 -13.30 20.71 -1.53
C GLU A 43 -13.20 19.28 -2.05
N LYS A 44 -13.44 19.05 -3.35
CA LYS A 44 -13.23 17.75 -3.99
C LYS A 44 -11.77 17.32 -3.91
N GLU A 45 -10.83 18.21 -4.20
CA GLU A 45 -9.39 17.94 -4.10
C GLU A 45 -8.96 17.67 -2.65
N LYS A 46 -9.46 18.45 -1.70
CA LYS A 46 -9.19 18.24 -0.26
C LYS A 46 -9.72 16.89 0.22
N LYS A 47 -10.94 16.53 -0.17
CA LYS A 47 -11.57 15.24 0.15
C LYS A 47 -10.78 14.08 -0.45
N MET A 48 -10.39 14.18 -1.72
CA MET A 48 -9.57 13.19 -2.41
C MET A 48 -8.21 13.03 -1.73
N THR A 49 -7.55 14.13 -1.34
CA THR A 49 -6.26 14.11 -0.64
C THR A 49 -6.35 13.36 0.68
N VAL A 50 -7.30 13.72 1.54
CA VAL A 50 -7.46 13.07 2.85
C VAL A 50 -7.83 11.59 2.70
N CYS A 51 -8.76 11.25 1.81
CA CYS A 51 -9.11 9.86 1.59
C CYS A 51 -7.97 9.03 1.00
N PHE A 52 -7.15 9.62 0.13
CA PHE A 52 -5.94 8.96 -0.38
C PHE A 52 -4.95 8.67 0.75
N GLU A 53 -4.64 9.64 1.60
CA GLU A 53 -3.75 9.47 2.74
C GLU A 53 -4.26 8.44 3.76
N LEU A 54 -5.55 8.50 4.10
CA LEU A 54 -6.17 7.54 5.01
C LEU A 54 -6.14 6.12 4.43
N THR A 55 -6.44 5.96 3.14
CA THR A 55 -6.40 4.65 2.47
C THR A 55 -4.98 4.10 2.44
N GLN A 56 -3.98 4.92 2.11
CA GLN A 56 -2.58 4.51 2.17
C GLN A 56 -2.17 4.05 3.58
N LYS A 57 -2.52 4.84 4.60
CA LYS A 57 -2.24 4.50 5.99
C LYS A 57 -2.89 3.19 6.40
N GLU A 58 -4.16 2.99 6.07
CA GLU A 58 -4.88 1.76 6.37
C GLU A 58 -4.26 0.54 5.67
N PHE A 59 -3.86 0.68 4.40
CA PHE A 59 -3.19 -0.37 3.65
C PHE A 59 -1.85 -0.77 4.25
N ILE A 60 -1.10 0.20 4.78
CA ILE A 60 0.18 -0.06 5.47
C ILE A 60 -0.08 -0.73 6.82
N GLU A 61 -1.00 -0.20 7.62
CA GLU A 61 -1.29 -0.72 8.97
C GLU A 61 -1.89 -2.13 8.95
N LYS A 62 -2.70 -2.45 7.94
CA LYS A 62 -3.38 -3.75 7.78
C LYS A 62 -2.83 -4.58 6.62
N ARG A 63 -1.56 -4.38 6.25
CA ARG A 63 -0.93 -5.02 5.08
C ARG A 63 -1.15 -6.52 5.03
N ASP A 64 -0.93 -7.22 6.15
CA ASP A 64 -1.06 -8.68 6.23
C ASP A 64 -2.50 -9.15 5.98
N VAL A 65 -3.49 -8.34 6.39
CA VAL A 65 -4.91 -8.61 6.16
C VAL A 65 -5.24 -8.46 4.69
N TYR A 66 -4.83 -7.35 4.06
CA TYR A 66 -5.05 -7.11 2.63
C TYR A 66 -4.36 -8.16 1.76
N GLN A 67 -3.16 -8.63 2.13
CA GLN A 67 -2.47 -9.71 1.41
C GLN A 67 -3.24 -11.03 1.47
N LYS A 68 -3.82 -11.38 2.63
CA LYS A 68 -4.66 -12.59 2.78
C LYS A 68 -5.94 -12.48 1.94
N ILE A 69 -6.60 -11.32 1.97
CA ILE A 69 -7.80 -11.07 1.17
C ILE A 69 -7.45 -11.15 -0.33
N ALA A 70 -6.38 -10.48 -0.76
CA ALA A 70 -5.92 -10.50 -2.15
C ALA A 70 -5.59 -11.91 -2.64
N ALA A 71 -4.96 -12.75 -1.81
CA ALA A 71 -4.73 -14.16 -2.12
C ALA A 71 -6.05 -14.92 -2.34
N SER A 72 -7.04 -14.71 -1.46
CA SER A 72 -8.35 -15.36 -1.59
C SER A 72 -9.18 -14.94 -2.81
N ILE A 73 -8.96 -13.72 -3.32
CA ILE A 73 -9.63 -13.19 -4.53
C ILE A 73 -8.89 -13.67 -5.79
N LYS A 74 -7.56 -13.64 -5.78
CA LYS A 74 -6.72 -14.12 -6.88
C LYS A 74 -7.12 -15.52 -7.33
N ASP A 75 -7.34 -16.42 -6.37
CA ASP A 75 -7.66 -17.82 -6.66
C ASP A 75 -9.05 -18.01 -7.29
N LYS A 76 -9.95 -17.03 -7.13
CA LYS A 76 -11.31 -17.05 -7.68
C LYS A 76 -11.44 -16.36 -9.03
N GLU A 77 -10.74 -15.25 -9.22
CA GLU A 77 -10.92 -14.34 -10.37
C GLU A 77 -9.79 -14.46 -11.41
N SER A 78 -8.83 -15.38 -11.23
CA SER A 78 -7.67 -15.55 -12.13
C SER A 78 -6.83 -14.28 -12.35
N ILE A 79 -6.83 -13.37 -11.38
CA ILE A 79 -6.06 -12.11 -11.42
C ILE A 79 -4.74 -12.22 -10.66
N THR A 80 -3.80 -11.29 -10.88
CA THR A 80 -2.57 -11.29 -10.08
C THR A 80 -2.84 -10.78 -8.65
N SER A 81 -2.01 -11.16 -7.68
CA SER A 81 -2.12 -10.67 -6.30
C SER A 81 -1.97 -9.14 -6.23
N ASN A 82 -1.13 -8.57 -7.10
CA ASN A 82 -0.97 -7.12 -7.20
C ASN A 82 -2.24 -6.44 -7.73
N ASP A 83 -2.93 -7.04 -8.70
CA ASP A 83 -4.18 -6.48 -9.22
C ASP A 83 -5.30 -6.56 -8.18
N ALA A 84 -5.37 -7.66 -7.43
CA ALA A 84 -6.29 -7.79 -6.29
C ALA A 84 -6.01 -6.72 -5.21
N LEU A 85 -4.74 -6.48 -4.87
CA LEU A 85 -4.37 -5.41 -3.92
C LEU A 85 -4.73 -4.01 -4.45
N ARG A 86 -4.52 -3.75 -5.74
CA ARG A 86 -4.91 -2.48 -6.37
C ARG A 86 -6.43 -2.30 -6.36
N ALA A 87 -7.19 -3.36 -6.64
CA ALA A 87 -8.65 -3.34 -6.60
C ALA A 87 -9.18 -3.04 -5.19
N LEU A 88 -8.61 -3.68 -4.16
CA LEU A 88 -8.95 -3.39 -2.76
C LEU A 88 -8.61 -1.94 -2.40
N PHE A 89 -7.47 -1.42 -2.85
CA PHE A 89 -7.07 -0.03 -2.60
C PHE A 89 -8.04 0.94 -3.24
N HIS A 90 -8.40 0.68 -4.50
CA HIS A 90 -9.35 1.47 -5.25
C HIS A 90 -10.72 1.50 -4.59
N GLN A 91 -11.24 0.32 -4.19
CA GLN A 91 -12.54 0.21 -3.53
C GLN A 91 -12.58 1.02 -2.23
N ASN A 92 -11.53 0.93 -1.40
CA ASN A 92 -11.47 1.67 -0.14
C ASN A 92 -11.39 3.18 -0.37
N LEU A 93 -10.61 3.60 -1.36
CA LEU A 93 -10.47 5.02 -1.70
C LEU A 93 -11.81 5.60 -2.16
N ILE A 94 -12.54 4.90 -3.04
CA ILE A 94 -13.88 5.29 -3.49
C ILE A 94 -14.84 5.33 -2.32
N THR A 95 -14.84 4.30 -1.48
CA THR A 95 -15.73 4.21 -0.33
C THR A 95 -15.50 5.38 0.62
N CYS A 96 -14.24 5.68 0.94
CA CYS A 96 -13.90 6.86 1.74
C CYS A 96 -14.40 8.15 1.08
N TYR A 97 -14.15 8.33 -0.22
CA TYR A 97 -14.53 9.55 -0.92
C TYR A 97 -16.03 9.76 -0.93
N PHE A 98 -16.85 8.74 -1.20
CA PHE A 98 -18.30 8.93 -1.30
C PHE A 98 -19.04 8.85 0.04
N ASN A 99 -18.47 8.19 1.06
CA ASN A 99 -19.13 8.05 2.36
C ASN A 99 -18.73 9.12 3.38
N SER A 100 -17.69 9.92 3.08
CA SER A 100 -17.36 11.10 3.89
C SER A 100 -18.08 12.34 3.36
N ASN A 101 -18.41 13.27 4.25
CA ASN A 101 -18.75 14.64 3.87
C ASN A 101 -17.61 15.61 4.24
N ILE A 102 -17.68 16.87 3.79
CA ILE A 102 -16.61 17.84 4.04
C ILE A 102 -16.38 18.14 5.53
N LYS A 103 -17.41 18.00 6.39
CA LYS A 103 -17.26 18.16 7.84
C LYS A 103 -16.43 17.02 8.41
N ASP A 104 -16.67 15.79 7.97
CA ASP A 104 -15.88 14.63 8.41
C ASP A 104 -14.42 14.77 8.00
N ILE A 105 -14.16 15.22 6.77
CA ILE A 105 -12.80 15.52 6.27
C ILE A 105 -12.11 16.59 7.13
N ASN A 106 -12.81 17.67 7.46
CA ASN A 106 -12.28 18.71 8.33
C ASN A 106 -11.99 18.17 9.75
N SER A 107 -12.85 17.29 10.29
CA SER A 107 -12.60 16.63 11.57
C SER A 107 -11.39 15.70 11.54
N VAL A 108 -11.13 15.00 10.43
CA VAL A 108 -9.89 14.21 10.25
C VAL A 108 -8.67 15.12 10.30
N ILE A 109 -8.67 16.21 9.53
CA ILE A 109 -7.55 17.17 9.47
C ILE A 109 -7.26 17.77 10.84
N ASN A 110 -8.32 18.16 11.56
CA ASN A 110 -8.23 18.72 12.91
C ASN A 110 -7.98 17.67 13.99
N ARG A 111 -7.85 16.38 13.63
CA ARG A 111 -7.66 15.24 14.55
C ARG A 111 -8.76 15.10 15.61
N ASN A 112 -9.96 15.58 15.29
CA ASN A 112 -11.14 15.60 16.17
C ASN A 112 -12.17 14.53 15.83
N ILE A 113 -11.80 13.55 14.99
CA ILE A 113 -12.68 12.45 14.61
C ILE A 113 -12.39 11.19 15.45
N PRO A 114 -13.40 10.52 16.02
CA PRO A 114 -13.22 9.25 16.72
C PRO A 114 -12.85 8.14 15.72
N LYS A 115 -12.24 7.05 16.20
CA LYS A 115 -11.82 5.91 15.36
C LYS A 115 -13.00 5.29 14.62
N GLU A 116 -14.15 5.22 15.27
CA GLU A 116 -15.40 4.73 14.72
C GLU A 116 -15.88 5.62 13.55
N GLY A 117 -15.61 6.92 13.61
CA GLY A 117 -15.89 7.86 12.53
C GLY A 117 -15.05 7.59 11.30
N ILE A 118 -13.75 7.28 11.48
CA ILE A 118 -12.87 6.87 10.38
C ILE A 118 -13.32 5.52 9.80
N ALA A 119 -13.66 4.54 10.64
CA ALA A 119 -14.12 3.23 10.17
C ALA A 119 -15.39 3.30 9.32
N LYS A 120 -16.31 4.23 9.63
CA LYS A 120 -17.53 4.47 8.84
C LYS A 120 -17.21 4.94 7.42
N MET A 121 -16.13 5.68 7.21
CA MET A 121 -15.71 6.13 5.87
C MET A 121 -15.35 4.95 4.97
N PHE A 122 -14.90 3.82 5.53
CA PHE A 122 -14.51 2.63 4.77
C PHE A 122 -15.59 1.54 4.72
N THR A 123 -16.79 1.82 5.25
CA THR A 123 -17.90 0.86 5.24
C THR A 123 -18.67 0.98 3.93
N VAL A 124 -18.66 -0.06 3.08
CA VAL A 124 -19.38 -0.05 1.80
C VAL A 124 -20.88 0.16 2.03
N SER A 125 -21.46 1.12 1.31
CA SER A 125 -22.90 1.39 1.29
C SER A 125 -23.48 0.96 -0.05
N GLU A 126 -24.77 0.60 -0.09
CA GLU A 126 -25.46 0.24 -1.35
C GLU A 126 -25.43 1.37 -2.40
N ASN A 127 -25.21 2.62 -1.96
CA ASN A 127 -25.15 3.80 -2.82
C ASN A 127 -23.70 4.23 -3.16
N THR A 128 -22.68 3.51 -2.70
CA THR A 128 -21.29 3.81 -3.03
C THR A 128 -21.03 3.35 -4.48
N PRO A 129 -20.62 4.24 -5.38
CA PRO A 129 -20.32 3.86 -6.76
C PRO A 129 -19.13 2.90 -6.83
N LEU A 130 -18.99 2.16 -7.92
CA LEU A 130 -17.89 1.20 -8.10
C LEU A 130 -16.60 1.82 -8.65
N ARG A 131 -16.71 3.03 -9.22
CA ARG A 131 -15.62 3.73 -9.89
C ARG A 131 -15.73 5.23 -9.67
N PHE A 132 -14.61 5.92 -9.91
CA PHE A 132 -14.61 7.36 -10.10
C PHE A 132 -15.07 7.74 -11.52
N SER A 133 -15.62 8.94 -11.65
CA SER A 133 -15.80 9.59 -12.95
C SER A 133 -14.45 10.03 -13.54
N SER A 134 -14.45 10.36 -14.84
CA SER A 134 -13.26 10.92 -15.49
C SER A 134 -12.75 12.21 -14.81
N ASN A 135 -13.65 13.03 -14.25
CA ASN A 135 -13.27 14.27 -13.57
C ASN A 135 -12.61 13.98 -12.21
N GLN A 136 -13.18 13.08 -11.42
CA GLN A 136 -12.61 12.66 -10.14
C GLN A 136 -11.26 11.94 -10.31
N LEU A 137 -11.09 11.17 -11.39
CA LEU A 137 -9.78 10.56 -11.73
C LEU A 137 -8.72 11.63 -12.00
N LYS A 138 -9.04 12.71 -12.73
CA LYS A 138 -8.10 13.83 -12.92
C LYS A 138 -7.70 14.49 -11.59
N ILE A 139 -8.65 14.62 -10.65
CA ILE A 139 -8.35 15.12 -9.30
C ILE A 139 -7.39 14.17 -8.60
N LEU A 140 -7.66 12.87 -8.62
CA LEU A 140 -6.80 11.84 -8.01
C LEU A 140 -5.39 11.85 -8.62
N GLU A 141 -5.26 11.96 -9.94
CA GLU A 141 -3.97 12.07 -10.62
C GLU A 141 -3.16 13.29 -10.12
N ARG A 142 -3.82 14.46 -9.98
CA ARG A 142 -3.19 15.65 -9.41
C ARG A 142 -2.69 15.39 -7.98
N VAL A 143 -3.53 14.82 -7.12
CA VAL A 143 -3.20 14.46 -5.73
C VAL A 143 -2.01 13.52 -5.67
N ILE A 144 -2.01 12.43 -6.46
CA ILE A 144 -0.89 11.46 -6.51
C ILE A 144 0.39 12.15 -6.98
N SER A 145 0.31 13.00 -8.01
CA SER A 145 1.46 13.71 -8.54
C SER A 145 2.09 14.65 -7.49
N MET A 146 1.27 15.34 -6.70
CA MET A 146 1.72 16.21 -5.61
C MET A 146 2.34 15.42 -4.47
N SER A 147 1.69 14.34 -4.03
CA SER A 147 2.20 13.46 -2.99
C SER A 147 3.56 12.86 -3.36
N THR A 148 3.72 12.44 -4.62
CA THR A 148 4.96 11.84 -5.13
C THR A 148 6.08 12.87 -5.26
N LYS A 149 5.79 14.08 -5.75
CA LYS A 149 6.76 15.18 -5.83
C LYS A 149 7.26 15.60 -4.45
N ASN A 150 6.38 15.65 -3.46
CA ASN A 150 6.75 15.99 -2.08
C ASN A 150 7.62 14.90 -1.45
N THR A 151 7.29 13.62 -1.68
CA THR A 151 8.09 12.48 -1.22
C THR A 151 9.49 12.48 -1.86
N GLY A 152 9.59 12.75 -3.16
CA GLY A 152 10.88 12.85 -3.87
C GLY A 152 11.78 13.97 -3.36
N LYS A 153 11.21 15.14 -2.99
CA LYS A 153 11.96 16.24 -2.36
C LYS A 153 12.39 15.92 -0.93
N GLN A 154 11.57 15.19 -0.16
CA GLN A 154 11.84 14.88 1.23
C GLN A 154 12.92 13.78 1.36
N ILE A 155 12.89 12.77 0.49
CA ILE A 155 13.91 11.71 0.42
C ILE A 155 15.26 12.26 -0.05
N SER A 156 15.28 13.13 -1.08
CA SER A 156 16.55 13.72 -1.55
C SER A 156 17.15 14.70 -0.52
N GLY A 157 16.33 15.49 0.17
CA GLY A 157 16.79 16.42 1.21
C GLY A 157 17.28 15.73 2.49
N GLY A 158 16.66 14.62 2.89
CA GLY A 158 17.06 13.84 4.07
C GLY A 158 18.35 13.04 3.86
N ILE A 159 18.46 12.36 2.71
CA ILE A 159 19.64 11.56 2.38
C ILE A 159 20.85 12.45 2.05
N ALA A 160 20.64 13.57 1.33
CA ALA A 160 21.74 14.50 1.04
C ALA A 160 22.29 15.17 2.31
N LYS A 161 21.44 15.51 3.30
CA LYS A 161 21.90 16.06 4.59
C LYS A 161 22.58 15.01 5.48
N GLN A 162 22.16 13.75 5.44
CA GLN A 162 22.84 12.68 6.18
C GLN A 162 24.20 12.31 5.58
N LEU A 163 24.36 12.46 4.26
CA LEU A 163 25.61 12.19 3.54
C LEU A 163 26.57 13.39 3.53
N SER A 164 26.10 14.62 3.76
CA SER A 164 26.93 15.84 3.69
C SER A 164 27.71 16.16 4.99
N GLY A 165 28.08 15.15 5.79
CA GLY A 165 28.79 15.33 7.06
C GLY A 165 29.88 14.30 7.31
N PHE A 166 30.71 14.53 8.33
CA PHE A 166 31.85 13.67 8.71
C PHE A 166 31.46 12.18 8.84
N TYR A 167 30.29 11.90 9.40
CA TYR A 167 29.76 10.53 9.54
C TYR A 167 29.32 9.89 8.21
N GLY A 168 28.83 10.68 7.26
CA GLY A 168 28.50 10.21 5.91
C GLY A 168 29.75 9.79 5.12
N HIS A 169 30.84 10.56 5.27
CA HIS A 169 32.13 10.21 4.68
C HIS A 169 32.72 8.95 5.32
N LEU A 170 32.62 8.81 6.64
CA LEU A 170 33.04 7.60 7.36
C LEU A 170 32.27 6.36 6.86
N TYR A 171 30.95 6.47 6.73
CA TYR A 171 30.09 5.37 6.28
C TYR A 171 30.41 4.94 4.84
N PHE A 172 30.68 5.91 3.95
CA PHE A 172 31.08 5.64 2.58
C PHE A 172 32.41 4.87 2.50
N ILE A 173 33.40 5.25 3.30
CA ILE A 173 34.69 4.56 3.38
C ILE A 173 34.51 3.13 3.92
N PHE A 174 33.71 2.94 4.97
CA PHE A 174 33.41 1.60 5.50
C PHE A 174 32.68 0.72 4.49
N ALA A 175 31.72 1.27 3.75
CA ALA A 175 31.02 0.53 2.70
C ALA A 175 31.97 0.08 1.58
N LEU A 176 32.89 0.96 1.14
CA LEU A 176 33.92 0.60 0.16
C LEU A 176 34.88 -0.47 0.69
N LEU A 177 35.28 -0.39 1.96
CA LEU A 177 36.10 -1.42 2.59
C LEU A 177 35.37 -2.77 2.64
N LEU A 178 34.08 -2.79 3.01
CA LEU A 178 33.28 -4.02 3.04
C LEU A 178 33.12 -4.64 1.65
N ILE A 179 32.91 -3.82 0.62
CA ILE A 179 32.87 -4.29 -0.77
C ILE A 179 34.22 -4.87 -1.17
N GLY A 180 35.32 -4.18 -0.86
CA GLY A 180 36.68 -4.64 -1.14
C GLY A 180 37.02 -5.97 -0.46
N VAL A 181 36.68 -6.10 0.83
CA VAL A 181 36.87 -7.35 1.60
C VAL A 181 36.02 -8.48 1.03
N SER A 182 34.77 -8.19 0.67
CA SER A 182 33.87 -9.19 0.05
C SER A 182 34.43 -9.68 -1.29
N PHE A 183 34.95 -8.77 -2.12
CA PHE A 183 35.61 -9.10 -3.37
C PHE A 183 36.88 -9.93 -3.14
N TYR A 184 37.72 -9.53 -2.19
CA TYR A 184 38.92 -10.28 -1.83
C TYR A 184 38.57 -11.70 -1.38
N PHE A 185 37.55 -11.87 -0.55
CA PHE A 185 37.11 -13.18 -0.06
C PHE A 185 36.54 -14.06 -1.19
N ALA A 186 35.79 -13.46 -2.13
CA ALA A 186 35.30 -14.14 -3.32
C ALA A 186 36.47 -14.62 -4.21
N LEU A 187 37.48 -13.77 -4.41
CA LEU A 187 38.67 -14.10 -5.19
C LEU A 187 39.53 -15.18 -4.51
N ASP A 188 39.70 -15.14 -3.19
CA ASP A 188 40.44 -16.18 -2.44
C ASP A 188 39.72 -17.53 -2.53
N ARG A 189 38.39 -17.55 -2.38
CA ARG A 189 37.58 -18.77 -2.57
C ARG A 189 37.72 -19.32 -3.99
N LEU A 190 37.68 -18.46 -5.00
CA LEU A 190 37.84 -18.86 -6.39
C LEU A 190 39.24 -19.45 -6.64
N ASN A 191 40.28 -18.81 -6.12
CA ASN A 191 41.66 -19.26 -6.28
C ASN A 191 41.92 -20.60 -5.57
N LYS A 192 41.35 -20.81 -4.38
CA LYS A 192 41.37 -22.10 -3.66
C LYS A 192 40.64 -23.20 -4.44
N SER A 193 39.49 -22.89 -5.05
CA SER A 193 38.74 -23.83 -5.89
C SER A 193 39.53 -24.25 -7.13
N ILE A 194 40.18 -23.31 -7.82
CA ILE A 194 41.02 -23.56 -9.00
C ILE A 194 42.24 -24.41 -8.64
N LYS A 195 42.93 -24.11 -7.52
CA LYS A 195 44.07 -24.91 -7.04
C LYS A 195 43.65 -26.33 -6.64
N GLY A 196 42.49 -26.47 -5.98
CA GLY A 196 41.91 -27.77 -5.64
C GLY A 196 41.52 -28.61 -6.86
N ALA A 197 41.01 -27.98 -7.92
CA ALA A 197 40.71 -28.64 -9.19
C ALA A 197 41.98 -29.11 -9.91
N LYS A 198 43.04 -28.29 -9.97
CA LYS A 198 44.34 -28.69 -10.55
C LYS A 198 44.96 -29.88 -9.82
N GLY A 199 44.94 -29.91 -8.48
CA GLY A 199 45.49 -31.02 -7.70
C GLY A 199 44.76 -32.36 -7.89
N LYS A 200 43.46 -32.34 -8.20
CA LYS A 200 42.69 -33.56 -8.53
C LYS A 200 42.98 -34.09 -9.93
N ILE A 201 43.26 -33.22 -10.90
CA ILE A 201 43.61 -33.62 -12.28
C ILE A 201 44.99 -34.30 -12.30
N THR A 202 45.97 -33.80 -11.54
CA THR A 202 47.31 -34.40 -11.48
C THR A 202 47.34 -35.76 -10.76
N LYS A 203 46.44 -36.01 -9.80
CA LYS A 203 46.31 -37.32 -9.11
C LYS A 203 45.58 -38.39 -9.92
N LYS A 204 44.83 -38.03 -10.97
CA LYS A 204 44.08 -38.98 -11.80
C LYS A 204 44.89 -39.50 -13.00
N ASN A 205 46.03 -38.85 -13.30
CA ASN A 205 46.94 -39.19 -14.40
C ASN A 205 48.26 -39.83 -13.90
N LYS A 206 48.26 -40.38 -12.70
CA LYS A 206 49.38 -41.14 -12.12
C LYS A 206 48.85 -42.48 -11.64
#